data_AF-A0A948XE11-F1
#
_entry.id   AF-A0A948XE11-F1
#
_cell.length_a   1.000
_cell.length_b   1.000
_cell.length_c   1.000
_cell.angle_alpha   90.00
_cell.angle_beta   90.00
_cell.angle_gamma   90.00
#
_symmetry.space_group_name_H-M   'P 1'
#
loop_
_entity.id
_entity.type
_entity.pdbx_description
1 polymer ?
#
loop_
_entity_poly.entity_id
_entity_poly.type
_entity_poly.pdbx_seq_one_letter_code
_entity_poly.pdbx_strand_id
1 'polypeptide(L)' 'MMGKIVINIKDKSKEQIIISLLKELSFIEVKELKKESRARKTSDFRKLFGIWEGREISLRDLRAKSWQREIS' A
#
# COMPACT_ATOMS: atom_id res chain seq x y z
N MET A 1 -35.55 4.96 -10.16
CA MET A 1 -34.52 3.89 -10.19
C MET A 1 -33.15 4.54 -10.22
N MET A 2 -32.17 3.99 -9.51
CA MET A 2 -30.78 4.48 -9.57
C MET A 2 -30.00 3.63 -10.56
N GLY A 3 -29.42 4.26 -11.58
CA GLY A 3 -28.53 3.62 -12.55
C GLY A 3 -27.06 3.85 -12.19
N LYS A 4 -26.21 2.86 -12.40
CA LYS A 4 -24.75 2.99 -12.21
C LYS A 4 -24.03 2.68 -13.52
N ILE A 5 -23.09 3.53 -13.89
CA ILE A 5 -22.25 3.38 -15.08
C ILE A 5 -20.79 3.45 -14.64
N VAL A 6 -19.94 2.61 -15.24
CA VAL A 6 -18.48 2.62 -15.03
C VAL A 6 -17.83 3.02 -16.35
N ILE A 7 -17.03 4.09 -16.33
CA ILE A 7 -16.37 4.64 -17.51
C ILE A 7 -14.86 4.41 -17.36
N ASN A 8 -14.28 3.66 -18.29
CA ASN A 8 -12.83 3.45 -18.36
C ASN A 8 -12.22 4.45 -19.34
N ILE A 9 -11.44 5.40 -18.81
CA ILE A 9 -10.79 6.45 -19.60
C ILE A 9 -9.38 5.97 -19.96
N LYS A 10 -9.10 5.79 -21.25
CA LYS A 10 -7.79 5.33 -21.75
C LYS A 10 -6.69 6.38 -21.66
N ASP A 11 -7.09 7.65 -21.69
CA ASP A 11 -6.20 8.81 -21.72
C ASP A 11 -6.34 9.62 -20.43
N LYS A 12 -5.36 9.48 -19.54
CA LYS A 12 -5.37 10.10 -18.21
C LYS A 12 -5.41 11.64 -18.28
N SER A 13 -4.90 12.24 -19.36
CA SER A 13 -4.93 13.71 -19.52
C SER A 13 -6.35 14.26 -19.67
N LYS A 14 -7.28 13.44 -20.17
CA LYS A 14 -8.68 13.81 -20.42
C LYS A 14 -9.61 13.44 -19.27
N GLU A 15 -9.10 12.76 -18.25
CA GLU A 15 -9.88 12.32 -17.09
C GLU A 15 -10.56 13.48 -16.37
N GLN A 16 -9.81 14.56 -16.12
CA GLN A 16 -10.33 15.74 -15.42
C GLN A 16 -11.45 16.45 -16.19
N ILE A 17 -11.34 16.52 -17.52
CA ILE A 17 -12.36 17.16 -18.38
C ILE A 17 -13.67 16.37 -18.34
N ILE A 18 -13.58 15.03 -18.37
CA ILE A 18 -14.77 14.18 -18.29
C ILE A 18 -15.42 14.30 -16.90
N ILE A 19 -14.60 14.31 -15.84
CA ILE A 19 -15.11 14.48 -14.47
C ILE A 19 -15.79 15.84 -14.29
N SER A 20 -15.22 16.93 -14.83
CA SER A 20 -15.84 18.25 -14.71
C SER A 20 -17.18 18.32 -15.44
N LEU A 21 -17.28 17.77 -16.66
CA LEU A 21 -18.54 17.69 -17.40
C LEU A 21 -19.62 16.89 -16.65
N LEU A 22 -19.24 15.75 -16.07
CA LEU A 22 -20.18 14.92 -15.31
C LEU A 22 -20.64 15.59 -14.00
N LYS A 23 -19.81 16.45 -13.40
CA LYS A 23 -20.16 17.21 -12.19
C LYS A 23 -21.14 18.36 -12.46
N GLU A 24 -21.19 18.89 -13.68
CA GLU A 24 -22.15 19.94 -14.05
C GLU A 24 -23.59 19.40 -14.14
N LEU A 25 -23.75 18.09 -14.33
CA LEU A 25 -25.05 17.44 -14.42
C LEU A 25 -25.62 17.19 -13.01
N SER A 26 -26.65 17.96 -12.65
CA SER A 26 -27.27 17.95 -11.31
C SER A 26 -27.86 16.61 -10.86
N PHE A 27 -28.04 15.66 -11.78
CA PHE A 27 -28.58 14.33 -11.53
C PHE A 27 -27.49 13.24 -11.43
N ILE A 28 -26.20 13.60 -11.54
CA ILE A 28 -25.09 12.66 -11.52
C ILE A 28 -24.27 12.85 -10.23
N GLU A 29 -24.06 11.74 -9.51
CA GLU A 29 -23.17 11.69 -8.35
C GLU A 29 -21.82 11.06 -8.76
N VAL A 30 -20.74 11.84 -8.75
CA VAL A 30 -19.39 11.34 -9.05
C VAL A 30 -18.72 10.86 -7.77
N LYS A 31 -18.51 9.54 -7.65
CA LYS A 31 -17.76 8.94 -6.53
C LYS A 31 -16.36 8.54 -6.98
N GLU A 32 -15.35 9.12 -6.34
CA GLU A 32 -13.97 8.64 -6.48
C GLU A 32 -13.83 7.31 -5.76
N LEU A 33 -13.57 6.25 -6.52
CA LEU A 33 -13.09 4.98 -5.97
C LEU A 33 -11.67 5.23 -5.45
N LYS A 34 -11.57 5.66 -4.19
CA LYS A 34 -10.29 5.62 -3.47
C LYS A 34 -9.79 4.19 -3.56
N LYS A 35 -8.70 3.96 -4.29
CA LYS A 35 -7.92 2.74 -4.16
C LYS A 35 -7.60 2.65 -2.68
N GLU A 36 -8.18 1.68 -1.98
CA GLU A 36 -7.68 1.30 -0.68
C GLU A 36 -6.20 1.06 -0.88
N SER A 37 -5.37 1.97 -0.36
CA SER A 37 -3.98 1.66 -0.20
C SER A 37 -4.00 0.42 0.67
N ARG A 38 -3.59 -0.71 0.11
CA ARG A 38 -3.10 -1.81 0.92
C ARG A 38 -1.90 -1.21 1.66
N ALA A 39 -2.15 -0.50 2.75
CA ALA A 39 -1.17 -0.22 3.76
C ALA A 39 -0.60 -1.61 4.03
N ARG A 40 0.65 -1.85 3.59
CA ARG A 40 1.37 -3.05 3.98
C ARG A 40 1.26 -3.01 5.50
N LYS A 41 0.45 -3.91 6.08
CA LYS A 41 0.45 -4.12 7.52
C LYS A 41 1.92 -4.35 7.81
N THR A 42 2.57 -3.37 8.42
CA THR A 42 3.89 -3.55 8.99
C THR A 42 3.66 -4.63 10.02
N SER A 43 3.90 -5.88 9.63
CA SER A 43 3.88 -7.02 10.52
C SER A 43 4.79 -6.62 11.65
N ASP A 44 4.20 -6.43 12.82
CA ASP A 44 4.87 -5.93 14.00
C ASP A 44 6.08 -6.84 14.22
N PHE A 45 7.29 -6.36 13.89
CA PHE A 45 8.52 -7.16 13.95
C PHE A 45 8.70 -7.81 15.32
N ARG A 46 8.06 -7.22 16.33
CA ARG A 46 7.96 -7.71 17.69
C ARG A 46 7.32 -9.09 17.81
N LYS A 47 6.37 -9.45 16.94
CA LYS A 47 5.77 -10.80 16.89
C LYS A 47 6.73 -11.87 16.42
N LEU A 48 7.84 -11.50 15.76
CA LEU A 48 8.88 -12.43 15.32
C LEU A 48 9.93 -12.70 16.41
N PHE A 49 9.94 -11.93 17.51
CA PHE A 49 10.90 -12.11 18.60
C PHE A 49 10.64 -13.38 19.44
N GLY A 50 9.45 -13.98 19.37
CA GLY A 50 9.17 -15.25 20.05
C GLY A 50 10.08 -16.41 19.59
N ILE A 51 10.61 -16.34 18.37
CA ILE A 51 11.56 -17.34 17.83
C ILE A 51 12.94 -17.26 18.53
N TRP A 52 13.23 -16.13 19.18
CA TRP A 52 14.50 -15.84 19.84
C TRP A 52 14.38 -15.80 21.36
N GLU A 53 13.20 -16.09 21.91
CA GLU A 53 12.98 -16.21 23.35
C GLU A 53 13.84 -17.36 23.91
N GLY A 54 14.68 -17.06 24.91
CA GLY A 54 15.64 -18.01 25.49
C GLY A 54 17.01 -18.08 24.82
N ARG A 55 17.28 -17.25 23.79
CA ARG A 55 18.63 -17.08 23.23
C ARG A 55 19.24 -15.78 23.73
N GLU A 56 20.40 -15.85 24.39
CA GLU A 56 21.20 -14.67 24.72
C GLU A 56 21.82 -14.11 23.43
N ILE A 57 21.12 -13.17 22.79
CA ILE A 57 21.59 -12.51 21.58
C ILE A 57 21.92 -11.07 21.95
N SER A 58 23.20 -10.77 22.09
CA SER A 58 23.62 -9.38 22.23
C SER A 58 23.73 -8.71 20.85
N LEU A 59 23.56 -7.38 20.81
CA LEU A 59 23.82 -6.58 19.60
C LEU A 59 25.26 -6.77 19.09
N ARG A 60 26.20 -7.08 19.99
CA ARG A 60 27.60 -7.37 19.66
C ARG A 60 27.71 -8.66 18.86
N ASP A 61 26.98 -9.71 19.24
CA ASP A 61 26.99 -11.01 18.56
C ASP A 61 26.36 -10.92 17.16
N LEU A 62 25.28 -10.16 17.02
CA LEU A 62 24.64 -9.92 15.72
C LEU A 62 25.59 -9.18 14.76
N ARG A 63 26.29 -8.17 15.26
CA ARG A 63 27.27 -7.41 14.47
C ARG A 63 28.44 -8.30 14.03
N ALA A 64 28.95 -9.13 14.94
CA ALA A 64 30.04 -10.06 14.64
C ALA A 64 29.65 -11.08 13.55
N LYS A 65 28.44 -11.66 13.63
CA LYS A 65 27.94 -12.63 12.64
C LYS A 65 27.56 -12.01 11.30
N SER A 66 27.15 -10.74 11.30
CA SER A 66 26.72 -10.05 10.07
C SER A 66 27.89 -9.69 9.14
N TRP A 67 29.10 -9.54 9.70
CA TRP A 67 30.30 -9.19 8.95
C TRP A 67 31.16 -10.39 8.54
N GLN A 68 30.76 -11.63 8.85
CA GLN A 68 31.40 -12.85 8.33
C GLN A 68 31.05 -13.13 6.85
N ARG A 69 30.97 -12.07 6.03
CA ARG A 69 30.90 -12.20 4.58
C ARG A 69 32.26 -11.83 4.00
N GLU A 70 33.16 -12.80 4.02
CA GLU A 70 34.43 -12.89 3.27
C GLU A 70 35.16 -14.11 3.88
N ILE A 71 35.67 -15.14 3.19
CA ILE A 71 36.01 -15.40 1.80
C ILE A 71 35.88 -16.93 1.63
N SER A 72 35.31 -17.41 0.52
CA SER A 72 35.68 -18.71 -0.05
C SER A 72 35.55 -18.67 -1.56
#